data_AF-T1C6J9-F1
#
_entry.id   AF-T1C6J9-F1
#
_cell.length_a   1.000
_cell.length_b   1.000
_cell.length_c   1.000
_cell.angle_alpha   90.00
_cell.angle_beta   90.00
_cell.angle_gamma   90.00
#
_symmetry.space_group_name_H-M   'P 1'
#
loop_
_entity.id
_entity.type
_entity.pdbx_description
1 polymer ?
#
loop_
_entity_poly.entity_id
_entity_poly.type
_entity_poly.pdbx_seq_one_letter_code
_entity_poly.pdbx_strand_id
1 'polypeptide(L)'
;MSYVRSFKKTLKDGTAREYFARVEGYREGGKVRQRVIEYLGTNPQKRMFPLDPPLARKVAPIIAEPLSPTEMMNQLKDLGVPIDFRPQQVYLLNNPPLRRLALRVE
;
A
#
# COMPACT_ATOMS: atom_id res chain seq x y z
N MET A 1 16.07 -6.63 5.74
CA MET A 1 15.43 -6.70 4.39
C MET A 1 14.01 -7.20 4.58
N SER A 2 13.02 -6.40 4.17
CA SER A 2 11.60 -6.75 4.33
C SER A 2 11.04 -7.43 3.09
N TYR A 3 10.12 -8.38 3.25
CA TYR A 3 9.41 -9.05 2.16
C TYR A 3 7.94 -9.26 2.49
N VAL A 4 7.11 -9.55 1.47
CA VAL A 4 5.69 -9.84 1.65
C VAL A 4 5.53 -11.32 2.01
N ARG A 5 4.82 -11.60 3.11
CA ARG A 5 4.43 -12.95 3.53
C ARG A 5 2.91 -13.08 3.46
N SER A 6 2.43 -14.18 2.87
CA SER A 6 1.03 -14.56 2.99
C SER A 6 0.79 -15.51 4.15
N PHE A 7 -0.41 -15.46 4.72
CA PHE A 7 -0.87 -16.37 5.75
C PHE A 7 -2.40 -16.50 5.68
N LYS A 8 -2.90 -17.68 6.02
CA LYS A 8 -4.34 -17.97 6.03
C LYS A 8 -4.90 -17.73 7.43
N LYS A 9 -6.07 -17.13 7.50
CA LYS A 9 -6.84 -16.98 8.75
C LYS A 9 -8.26 -17.51 8.52
N THR A 10 -8.70 -18.37 9.42
CA THR A 10 -10.08 -18.86 9.43
C THR A 10 -11.01 -17.77 9.99
N LEU A 11 -12.06 -17.46 9.25
CA LEU A 11 -13.10 -16.53 9.62
C LEU A 11 -14.16 -17.21 10.50
N LYS A 12 -15.06 -16.41 11.09
CA LYS A 12 -16.12 -16.91 11.99
C LYS A 12 -17.12 -17.83 11.29
N ASP A 13 -17.26 -17.68 9.97
CA ASP A 13 -18.09 -18.51 9.10
C ASP A 13 -17.42 -19.84 8.69
N GLY A 14 -16.22 -20.12 9.21
CA GLY A 14 -15.44 -21.31 8.89
C GLY A 14 -14.64 -21.21 7.58
N THR A 15 -14.77 -20.12 6.82
CA THR A 15 -14.00 -19.94 5.57
C THR A 15 -12.56 -19.53 5.85
N ALA A 16 -11.61 -20.04 5.06
CA ALA A 16 -10.21 -19.63 5.14
C ALA A 16 -9.97 -18.47 4.17
N ARG A 17 -9.47 -17.35 4.69
CA ARG A 17 -9.10 -16.18 3.87
C ARG A 17 -7.60 -15.95 3.93
N GLU A 18 -7.01 -15.66 2.78
CA GLU A 18 -5.59 -15.32 2.68
C GLU A 18 -5.37 -13.83 2.97
N TYR A 19 -4.34 -13.58 3.76
CA TYR A 19 -3.91 -12.25 4.17
C TYR A 19 -2.42 -12.08 3.95
N PHE A 20 -1.98 -10.84 3.83
CA PHE A 20 -0.63 -10.47 3.50
C PHE A 20 -0.09 -9.48 4.51
N ALA A 21 1.20 -9.60 4.82
CA ALA A 21 1.93 -8.63 5.64
C ALA A 21 3.34 -8.45 5.10
N ARG A 22 3.88 -7.24 5.24
CA ARG A 22 5.31 -6.98 5.09
C ARG A 22 6.01 -7.35 6.38
N VAL A 23 6.95 -8.28 6.30
CA VAL A 23 7.70 -8.81 7.44
C VAL A 23 9.19 -8.57 7.26
N GLU A 24 9.90 -8.44 8.38
CA GLU A 24 11.36 -8.44 8.42
C GLU A 24 11.87 -9.58 9.30
N GLY A 25 12.88 -10.29 8.79
CA GLY A 25 13.58 -11.32 9.54
C GLY A 25 14.59 -10.71 10.51
N TYR A 26 14.57 -11.12 11.77
CA TYR A 26 15.58 -10.77 12.76
C TYR A 26 16.04 -12.03 13.51
N ARG A 27 17.25 -12.00 14.08
CA ARG A 27 17.78 -13.11 14.88
C ARG A 27 17.50 -12.85 16.36
N GLU A 28 16.92 -13.84 17.02
CA GLU A 28 16.69 -13.83 18.46
C GLU A 28 16.97 -15.24 18.99
N GLY A 29 17.89 -15.36 19.94
CA GLY A 29 18.26 -16.65 20.54
C GLY A 29 18.74 -17.72 19.54
N GLY A 30 19.51 -17.31 18.53
CA GLY A 30 20.03 -18.22 17.49
C GLY A 30 19.01 -18.68 16.44
N LYS A 31 17.75 -18.24 16.53
CA LYS A 31 16.70 -18.54 15.55
C LYS A 31 16.33 -17.28 14.77
N VAL A 32 15.96 -17.46 13.49
CA VAL A 32 15.39 -16.38 12.67
C VAL A 32 13.90 -16.28 13.01
N ARG A 33 13.49 -15.14 13.55
CA ARG A 33 12.09 -14.77 13.76
C ARG A 33 11.66 -13.72 12.76
N GLN A 34 10.36 -13.55 12.61
CA GLN A 34 9.78 -12.55 11.71
C GLN A 34 9.02 -11.52 12.53
N ARG A 35 9.27 -10.24 12.25
CA ARG A 35 8.53 -9.10 12.78
C ARG A 35 7.60 -8.58 11.70
N VAL A 36 6.33 -8.38 12.02
CA VAL A 36 5.39 -7.70 11.11
C VAL A 36 5.68 -6.20 11.16
N ILE A 37 6.01 -5.61 10.00
CA ILE A 37 6.23 -4.18 9.82
C ILE A 37 4.90 -3.50 9.46
N GLU A 38 4.18 -4.09 8.50
CA GLU A 38 2.98 -3.49 7.91
C GLU A 38 2.00 -4.59 7.53
N TYR A 39 0.73 -4.41 7.86
CA TYR A 39 -0.34 -5.32 7.47
C TYR A 39 -0.96 -4.86 6.15
N LEU A 40 -0.98 -5.74 5.14
CA LEU A 40 -1.43 -5.43 3.79
C LEU A 40 -2.86 -5.93 3.50
N GLY A 41 -3.52 -6.53 4.49
CA GLY A 41 -4.87 -7.05 4.32
C GLY A 41 -4.90 -8.20 3.33
N THR A 42 -5.85 -8.18 2.39
CA THR A 42 -6.13 -9.32 1.48
C THR A 42 -5.58 -9.11 0.08
N ASN A 43 -4.99 -7.95 -0.21
CA ASN A 43 -4.33 -7.66 -1.48
C ASN A 43 -2.98 -7.00 -1.19
N PRO A 44 -1.84 -7.67 -1.48
CA PRO A 44 -0.51 -7.12 -1.21
C PRO A 44 -0.13 -5.95 -2.14
N GLN A 45 -0.86 -5.76 -3.24
CA GLN A 45 -0.70 -4.67 -4.19
C GLN A 45 -1.63 -3.49 -3.86
N LYS A 46 -2.44 -3.58 -2.80
CA LYS A 46 -3.26 -2.47 -2.35
C LYS A 46 -2.50 -1.66 -1.30
N ARG A 47 -2.30 -0.37 -1.56
CA ARG A 47 -1.76 0.57 -0.56
C ARG A 47 -2.59 1.82 -0.45
N MET A 48 -2.61 2.38 0.75
CA MET A 48 -3.16 3.71 1.00
C MET A 48 -2.04 4.60 1.49
N PHE A 49 -1.78 5.69 0.77
CA PHE A 49 -0.85 6.71 1.19
C PHE A 49 -1.64 7.91 1.70
N PRO A 50 -1.50 8.30 2.98
CA PRO A 50 -2.08 9.56 3.44
C PRO A 50 -1.43 10.70 2.67
N LEU A 51 -2.25 11.64 2.18
CA LEU A 51 -1.79 12.81 1.47
C LEU A 51 -2.14 14.06 2.27
N ASP A 52 -1.17 14.94 2.44
CA ASP A 52 -1.43 16.29 2.93
C ASP A 52 -2.04 17.14 1.79
N PRO A 53 -2.82 18.19 2.08
CA PRO A 53 -3.47 19.01 1.05
C PRO A 53 -2.54 19.55 -0.04
N PRO A 54 -1.30 20.01 0.27
CA PRO A 54 -0.35 20.45 -0.77
C PRO A 54 0.09 19.31 -1.70
N LEU A 55 0.32 18.12 -1.13
CA LEU A 55 0.72 16.94 -1.88
C LEU A 55 -0.45 16.43 -2.75
N ALA A 56 -1.65 16.41 -2.22
CA ALA A 56 -2.86 16.02 -2.95
C ALA A 56 -3.12 16.91 -4.16
N ARG A 57 -2.86 18.21 -4.07
CA ARG A 57 -2.97 19.13 -5.23
C ARG A 57 -1.98 18.80 -6.35
N LYS A 58 -0.79 18.30 -6.01
CA LYS A 58 0.23 17.87 -7.00
C LYS A 58 -0.10 16.50 -7.59
N VAL A 59 -0.69 15.61 -6.80
CA VAL A 59 -1.06 14.25 -7.21
C VAL A 59 -2.32 14.24 -8.09
N ALA A 60 -3.29 15.14 -7.84
CA ALA A 60 -4.54 15.21 -8.60
C ALA A 60 -4.39 15.29 -10.14
N PRO A 61 -3.55 16.17 -10.71
CA PRO A 61 -3.38 16.22 -12.16
C PRO A 61 -2.76 14.93 -12.71
N ILE A 62 -1.82 14.32 -12.00
CA ILE A 62 -1.15 13.07 -12.43
C ILE A 62 -2.15 11.92 -12.60
N ILE A 63 -3.16 11.85 -11.73
CA ILE A 63 -4.20 10.82 -11.81
C ILE A 63 -5.21 11.12 -12.92
N ALA A 64 -5.47 12.40 -13.19
CA ALA A 64 -6.42 12.83 -14.20
C ALA A 64 -5.84 12.70 -15.63
N GLU A 65 -4.52 12.78 -15.78
CA GLU A 65 -3.84 12.60 -17.05
C GLU A 65 -3.82 11.14 -17.51
N PRO A 66 -3.99 10.86 -18.82
CA PRO A 66 -3.90 9.52 -19.38
C PRO A 66 -2.44 9.08 -19.53
N LEU A 67 -1.73 8.98 -18.41
CA LEU A 67 -0.33 8.54 -18.35
C LEU A 67 -0.23 7.01 -18.37
N SER A 68 0.88 6.49 -18.87
CA SER A 68 1.18 5.06 -18.69
C SER A 68 1.44 4.74 -17.22
N PRO A 69 1.19 3.50 -16.75
CA PRO A 69 1.43 3.12 -15.36
C PRO A 69 2.86 3.39 -14.89
N THR A 70 3.85 3.26 -15.78
CA THR A 70 5.26 3.48 -15.48
C THR A 70 5.57 4.98 -15.30
N GLU A 71 5.02 5.83 -16.15
CA GLU A 71 5.21 7.29 -16.04
C GLU A 71 4.55 7.83 -14.78
N MET A 72 3.32 7.39 -14.50
CA MET A 72 2.62 7.73 -13.26
C MET A 72 3.40 7.29 -12.02
N MET A 73 3.96 6.07 -12.02
CA MET A 73 4.83 5.61 -10.92
C MET A 73 6.03 6.51 -10.70
N ASN A 74 6.71 6.91 -11.79
CA ASN A 74 7.89 7.76 -11.71
C ASN A 74 7.52 9.13 -11.15
N GLN A 75 6.44 9.76 -11.65
CA GLN A 75 5.99 11.05 -11.15
C GLN A 75 5.54 11.00 -9.68
N LEU A 76 4.83 9.94 -9.27
CA LEU A 76 4.43 9.76 -7.87
C LEU A 76 5.64 9.52 -6.95
N LYS A 77 6.66 8.82 -7.44
CA LYS A 77 7.92 8.62 -6.73
C LYS A 77 8.69 9.94 -6.57
N ASP A 78 8.71 10.78 -7.60
CA ASP A 78 9.30 12.13 -7.55
C ASP A 78 8.59 13.03 -6.54
N LEU A 79 7.31 12.80 -6.28
CA LEU A 79 6.53 13.46 -5.23
C LEU A 79 6.70 12.83 -3.83
N GLY A 80 7.54 11.82 -3.68
CA GLY A 80 7.81 11.16 -2.39
C GLY A 80 6.77 10.09 -2.00
N VAL A 81 5.99 9.58 -2.96
CA VAL A 81 5.07 8.46 -2.76
C VAL A 81 5.69 7.19 -3.34
N PRO A 82 6.39 6.37 -2.53
CA PRO A 82 7.08 5.18 -3.03
C PRO A 82 6.09 4.05 -3.33
N ILE A 83 5.82 3.86 -4.61
CA ILE A 83 5.03 2.73 -5.11
C ILE A 83 6.00 1.65 -5.59
N ASP A 84 6.06 0.53 -4.84
CA ASP A 84 7.00 -0.57 -5.11
C ASP A 84 6.43 -1.64 -6.06
N PHE A 85 5.29 -1.36 -6.71
CA PHE A 85 4.57 -2.29 -7.58
C PHE A 85 3.91 -1.53 -8.73
N ARG A 86 3.59 -2.22 -9.83
CA ARG A 86 2.91 -1.61 -10.96
C ARG A 86 1.42 -1.39 -10.63
N PRO A 87 0.93 -0.15 -10.56
CA PRO A 87 -0.46 0.11 -10.26
C PRO A 87 -1.35 -0.21 -11.46
N GLN A 88 -2.46 -0.89 -11.20
CA GLN A 88 -3.57 -1.08 -12.13
C GLN A 88 -4.58 0.06 -12.01
N GLN A 89 -4.82 0.54 -10.79
CA GLN A 89 -5.81 1.56 -10.49
C GLN A 89 -5.30 2.52 -9.42
N VAL A 90 -5.60 3.81 -9.58
CA VAL A 90 -5.21 4.85 -8.62
C VAL A 90 -6.41 5.75 -8.35
N TYR A 91 -6.73 5.93 -7.08
CA TYR A 91 -7.88 6.70 -6.61
C TYR A 91 -7.44 7.75 -5.60
N LEU A 92 -7.90 8.99 -5.77
CA LEU A 92 -7.90 10.00 -4.73
C LEU A 92 -9.15 9.82 -3.86
N LEU A 93 -8.94 9.43 -2.62
CA LEU A 93 -10.00 9.31 -1.62
C LEU A 93 -10.03 10.57 -0.76
N ASN A 94 -11.23 11.10 -0.56
CA ASN A 94 -11.52 12.09 0.47
C ASN A 94 -12.48 11.44 1.47
N ASN A 95 -12.01 11.18 2.69
CA ASN A 95 -12.84 10.58 3.73
C ASN A 95 -13.40 11.66 4.68
N PRO A 96 -14.62 12.20 4.45
CA PRO A 96 -15.34 12.96 5.47
C PRO A 96 -15.72 12.02 6.64
N PRO A 97 -15.71 12.45 7.92
CA PRO A 97 -15.71 13.82 8.45
C PRO A 97 -14.33 14.44 8.73
N LEU A 98 -13.23 13.67 8.68
CA LEU A 98 -11.88 14.14 9.05
C LEU A 98 -11.11 14.80 7.90
N ARG A 99 -11.69 14.88 6.69
CA ARG A 99 -11.09 15.44 5.46
C ARG A 99 -9.68 14.90 5.18
N ARG A 100 -9.43 13.63 5.53
CA ARG A 100 -8.17 12.96 5.22
C ARG A 100 -8.16 12.62 3.74
N LEU A 101 -7.19 13.20 3.03
CA LEU A 101 -6.92 12.85 1.64
C LEU A 101 -5.99 11.64 1.63
N ALA A 102 -6.28 10.67 0.79
CA ALA A 102 -5.45 9.49 0.64
C ALA A 102 -5.37 9.07 -0.83
N LEU A 103 -4.20 8.62 -1.23
CA LEU A 103 -4.01 7.92 -2.49
C LEU A 103 -4.21 6.43 -2.26
N ARG A 104 -5.23 5.84 -2.85
CA ARG A 104 -5.37 4.39 -2.92
C ARG A 104 -4.80 3.91 -4.25
N VAL A 105 -3.85 3.00 -4.18
CA VAL A 105 -3.17 2.39 -5.32
C VAL A 105 -3.44 0.89 -5.26
N GLU A 106 -3.92 0.30 -6.34
CA GLU A 106 -4.19 -1.15 -6.49
C GLU A 106 -3.59 -1.69 -7.77
#